data_AF-A0A960C9C8-F1
#
_entry.id   AF-A0A960C9C8-F1
#
_cell.length_a   1.000
_cell.length_b   1.000
_cell.length_c   1.000
_cell.angle_alpha   90.00
_cell.angle_beta   90.00
_cell.angle_gamma   90.00
#
_symmetry.space_group_name_H-M   'P 1'
#
loop_
_entity.id
_entity.type
_entity.pdbx_description
1 polymer ?
#
loop_
_entity_poly.entity_id
_entity_poly.type
_entity_poly.pdbx_seq_one_letter_code
_entity_poly.pdbx_strand_id
1 'polypeptide(L)'
;MEFPDDRHRVTGLSNTRAAHAARPGVTPARAALVVAALAVLGLVASLGVAVLVRNAGSLTSNPTSAKFITVSPGAPTAFPIARDELTALTHRSPDLGPLADPTRRSACLAGLGYPPAIAIRGADQIDIDGAPAVVLLLPAPRPADLVALAVRPDCDTTAPHLVADTTVISP
;
A
#
# COMPACT_ATOMS: atom_id res chain seq x y z
N MET A 1 76.54 15.20 1.14
CA MET A 1 75.86 15.62 2.38
C MET A 1 75.94 17.13 2.42
N GLU A 2 74.82 17.81 2.12
CA GLU A 2 74.37 19.09 2.70
C GLU A 2 73.18 19.54 1.83
N PHE A 3 71.96 19.42 2.35
CA PHE A 3 70.75 19.97 1.72
C PHE A 3 70.52 21.37 2.32
N PRO A 4 70.40 22.44 1.53
CA PRO A 4 70.09 23.76 2.07
C PRO A 4 68.64 23.83 2.58
N ASP A 5 68.51 24.21 3.85
CA ASP A 5 67.27 24.45 4.61
C ASP A 5 66.59 25.73 4.09
N ASP A 6 65.61 25.58 3.19
CA ASP A 6 64.76 26.67 2.71
C ASP A 6 63.61 26.89 3.70
N ARG A 7 63.85 27.81 4.65
CA ARG A 7 62.85 28.18 5.67
C ARG A 7 61.77 29.05 5.05
N HIS A 8 60.69 28.41 4.59
CA HIS A 8 59.46 29.10 4.26
C HIS A 8 58.78 29.61 5.55
N ARG A 9 58.99 30.88 5.85
CA ARG A 9 58.27 31.63 6.88
C ARG A 9 56.87 31.96 6.35
N VAL A 10 55.83 31.35 6.91
CA VAL A 10 54.44 31.72 6.65
C VAL A 10 54.02 32.83 7.63
N THR A 11 53.95 34.06 7.13
CA THR A 11 53.33 35.20 7.83
C THR A 11 51.81 35.10 7.72
N GLY A 12 51.13 34.70 8.80
CA GLY A 12 49.68 34.82 8.91
C GLY A 12 49.27 36.24 9.29
N LEU A 13 48.93 37.08 8.32
CA LEU A 13 48.16 38.30 8.55
C LEU A 13 46.92 38.27 7.67
N SER A 14 45.81 37.85 8.24
CA SER A 14 44.48 38.14 7.71
C SER A 14 43.48 38.08 8.85
N ASN A 15 43.34 39.20 9.57
CA ASN A 15 42.15 39.48 10.37
C ASN A 15 41.01 39.93 9.45
N THR A 16 40.74 39.15 8.42
CA THR A 16 39.56 39.32 7.58
C THR A 16 38.57 38.29 8.08
N ARG A 17 37.64 38.73 8.92
CA ARG A 17 36.50 37.92 9.36
C ARG A 17 35.89 37.28 8.11
N ALA A 18 35.99 35.95 8.00
CA ALA A 18 35.49 35.22 6.85
C ALA A 18 34.02 35.59 6.61
N ALA A 19 33.73 36.17 5.44
CA ALA A 19 32.40 36.66 5.07
C ALA A 19 31.34 35.54 4.97
N HIS A 20 31.72 34.28 5.15
CA HIS A 20 30.82 33.14 5.22
C HIS A 20 30.14 32.95 6.59
N ALA A 21 30.48 33.79 7.59
CA ALA A 21 29.81 33.83 8.89
C ALA A 21 28.82 35.00 9.05
N ALA A 22 28.45 35.68 7.96
CA ALA A 22 27.35 36.64 7.96
C ALA A 22 26.02 35.88 7.90
N ARG A 23 25.57 35.37 9.04
CA ARG A 23 24.23 34.79 9.19
C ARG A 23 23.22 35.93 8.98
N PRO A 24 22.35 35.91 7.95
CA PRO A 24 21.35 36.95 7.80
C PRO A 24 20.43 36.89 9.02
N GLY A 25 20.39 37.96 9.80
CA GLY A 25 19.44 38.08 10.91
C GLY A 25 18.04 38.01 10.34
N VAL A 26 17.34 36.90 10.60
CA VAL A 26 15.92 36.76 10.29
C VAL A 26 15.19 37.74 11.19
N THR A 27 14.74 38.86 10.63
CA THR A 27 13.93 39.83 11.37
C THR A 27 12.58 39.19 11.72
N PRO A 28 12.04 39.42 12.94
CA PRO A 28 10.82 38.77 13.42
C PRO A 28 9.59 39.05 12.54
N ALA A 29 9.63 40.14 11.75
CA ALA A 29 8.60 40.50 10.79
C ALA A 29 8.53 39.56 9.56
N ARG A 30 9.64 38.92 9.15
CA ARG A 30 9.64 37.95 8.04
C ARG A 30 9.16 36.56 8.47
N ALA A 31 9.20 36.24 9.77
CA ALA A 31 8.63 35.01 10.30
C ALA A 31 7.09 35.04 10.29
N ALA A 32 6.48 36.20 10.52
CA ALA A 32 5.03 36.36 10.55
C ALA A 32 4.35 36.17 9.18
N LEU A 33 5.07 36.43 8.07
CA LEU A 33 4.51 36.29 6.72
C LEU A 33 4.56 34.85 6.16
N VAL A 34 5.32 33.93 6.79
CA VAL A 34 5.30 32.51 6.40
C VAL A 34 4.08 31.79 7.01
N VAL A 35 3.56 32.26 8.15
CA VAL A 35 2.42 31.65 8.84
C VAL A 35 1.08 32.01 8.16
N ALA A 36 0.98 33.16 7.49
CA ALA A 36 -0.29 33.62 6.90
C ALA A 36 -0.62 33.06 5.50
N ALA A 37 0.34 32.42 4.81
CA ALA A 37 0.13 31.88 3.45
C ALA A 37 -0.35 30.41 3.42
N LEU A 38 -0.52 29.75 4.58
CA LEU A 38 -1.00 28.36 4.69
C LEU A 38 -2.37 28.24 5.38
N ALA A 39 -3.13 29.33 5.49
CA ALA A 39 -4.41 29.35 6.22
C ALA A 39 -5.67 29.31 5.34
N VAL A 40 -5.55 29.18 4.02
CA VAL A 40 -6.72 29.03 3.12
C VAL A 40 -6.41 28.01 2.01
N LEU A 41 -6.35 26.74 2.41
CA LEU A 41 -6.60 25.50 1.62
C LEU A 41 -6.08 24.30 2.44
N GLY A 42 -6.64 24.12 3.63
CA GLY A 42 -6.33 23.00 4.53
C GLY A 42 -7.55 22.13 4.79
N LEU A 43 -8.37 21.89 3.76
CA LEU A 43 -9.43 20.89 3.86
C LEU A 43 -8.79 19.51 3.60
N VAL A 44 -8.86 18.64 4.62
CA VAL A 44 -8.67 17.19 4.57
C VAL A 44 -7.23 16.68 4.37
N ALA A 45 -6.45 16.62 5.45
CA ALA A 45 -5.27 15.74 5.49
C ALA A 45 -4.88 15.34 6.92
N SER A 46 -5.70 14.52 7.59
CA SER A 46 -5.26 13.84 8.83
C SER A 46 -5.99 12.53 9.12
N LEU A 47 -5.88 11.57 8.18
CA LEU A 47 -5.98 10.13 8.45
C LEU A 47 -4.99 9.38 7.52
N GLY A 48 -3.74 9.83 7.48
CA GLY A 48 -2.71 9.26 6.59
C GLY A 48 -1.51 8.64 7.30
N VAL A 49 -1.45 8.65 8.63
CA VAL A 49 -0.26 8.18 9.37
C VAL A 49 -0.49 6.87 10.13
N ALA A 50 -1.74 6.54 10.47
CA ALA A 50 -2.06 5.24 11.09
C ALA A 50 -1.92 4.06 10.11
N VAL A 51 -1.95 4.32 8.79
CA VAL A 51 -1.77 3.28 7.77
C VAL A 51 -0.30 2.90 7.62
N LEU A 52 0.65 3.85 7.71
CA LEU A 52 2.08 3.52 7.55
C LEU A 52 2.62 2.65 8.70
N VAL A 53 2.14 2.85 9.93
CA VAL A 53 2.57 2.01 11.06
C VAL A 53 1.88 0.64 11.05
N ARG A 54 0.68 0.52 10.44
CA ARG A 54 0.05 -0.79 10.20
C ARG A 54 0.64 -1.53 8.99
N ASN A 55 1.22 -0.82 8.02
CA ASN A 55 1.94 -1.39 6.87
C ASN A 55 3.45 -1.63 7.12
N ALA A 56 3.99 -1.28 8.29
CA ALA A 56 5.31 -1.76 8.70
C ALA A 56 5.35 -3.29 8.90
N GLY A 57 4.20 -3.97 8.84
CA GLY A 57 4.10 -5.43 8.73
C GLY A 57 4.33 -5.99 7.31
N SER A 58 4.49 -5.15 6.28
CA SER A 58 4.62 -5.61 4.88
C SER A 58 5.72 -4.92 4.08
N LEU A 59 6.65 -4.24 4.74
CA LEU A 59 7.95 -3.90 4.14
C LEU A 59 8.90 -5.08 4.29
N THR A 60 8.72 -6.10 3.46
CA THR A 60 9.88 -6.89 3.03
C THR A 60 10.13 -6.53 1.58
N SER A 61 10.99 -5.51 1.40
CA SER A 61 11.93 -5.50 0.29
C SER A 61 12.35 -6.95 0.04
N ASN A 62 12.28 -7.40 -1.20
CA ASN A 62 12.95 -8.63 -1.62
C ASN A 62 14.38 -8.22 -2.00
N PRO A 63 15.38 -8.19 -1.09
CA PRO A 63 16.74 -8.39 -1.55
C PRO A 63 16.79 -9.84 -2.00
N THR A 64 16.76 -10.05 -3.32
CA THR A 64 17.15 -11.31 -3.96
C THR A 64 18.66 -11.52 -3.79
N SER A 65 19.16 -11.45 -2.56
CA SER A 65 20.56 -11.64 -2.22
C SER A 65 20.72 -11.94 -0.73
N ALA A 66 20.25 -13.11 -0.31
CA ALA A 66 20.85 -13.89 0.76
C ALA A 66 20.34 -15.32 0.63
N LYS A 67 21.13 -16.15 -0.06
CA LYS A 67 21.04 -17.61 0.06
C LYS A 67 21.02 -17.98 1.55
N PHE A 68 20.34 -19.08 1.90
CA PHE A 68 20.16 -19.64 3.25
C PHE A 68 18.92 -19.17 4.04
N ILE A 69 17.72 -19.49 3.57
CA ILE A 69 16.64 -19.97 4.44
C ILE A 69 15.87 -21.05 3.66
N THR A 70 16.06 -22.32 4.02
CA THR A 70 15.21 -23.45 3.59
C THR A 70 13.87 -23.38 4.31
N VAL A 71 13.06 -22.37 4.00
CA VAL A 71 11.63 -22.39 4.31
C VAL A 71 10.96 -22.75 2.99
N SER A 72 10.51 -24.00 2.87
CA SER A 72 9.44 -24.31 1.92
C SER A 72 8.31 -23.34 2.22
N PRO A 73 7.90 -22.47 1.29
CA PRO A 73 6.69 -21.67 1.48
C PRO A 73 5.58 -22.66 1.80
N GLY A 74 5.10 -22.64 3.05
CA GLY A 74 3.95 -23.41 3.46
C GLY A 74 2.86 -23.18 2.41
N ALA A 75 2.29 -24.27 1.90
CA ALA A 75 1.25 -24.19 0.89
C ALA A 75 0.24 -23.11 1.32
N PRO A 76 -0.10 -22.14 0.44
CA PRO A 76 -1.10 -21.15 0.78
C PRO A 76 -2.34 -21.92 1.24
N THR A 77 -2.94 -21.51 2.37
CA THR A 77 -4.27 -21.94 2.80
C THR A 77 -5.14 -22.04 1.55
N ALA A 78 -5.52 -23.26 1.18
CA ALA A 78 -6.08 -23.50 -0.12
C ALA A 78 -7.39 -22.71 -0.24
N PHE A 79 -7.50 -21.90 -1.29
CA PHE A 79 -8.79 -21.31 -1.61
C PHE A 79 -9.77 -22.48 -1.88
N PRO A 80 -11.05 -22.38 -1.48
CA PRO A 80 -12.00 -23.49 -1.53
C PRO A 80 -12.22 -24.11 -2.93
N ILE A 81 -11.84 -23.40 -3.99
CA ILE A 81 -11.83 -23.87 -5.38
C ILE A 81 -10.45 -23.70 -6.00
N ALA A 82 -10.18 -24.47 -7.05
CA ALA A 82 -8.89 -24.49 -7.72
C ALA A 82 -8.62 -23.20 -8.52
N ARG A 83 -7.35 -22.92 -8.81
CA ARG A 83 -6.95 -21.66 -9.49
C ARG A 83 -7.45 -21.56 -10.93
N ASP A 84 -7.48 -22.67 -11.65
CA ASP A 84 -8.04 -22.80 -12.99
C ASP A 84 -9.56 -22.59 -13.00
N GLU A 85 -10.24 -23.02 -11.95
CA GLU A 85 -11.67 -22.76 -11.77
C GLU A 85 -11.94 -21.28 -11.48
N LEU A 86 -11.08 -20.63 -10.67
CA LEU A 86 -11.13 -19.19 -10.47
C LEU A 86 -10.94 -18.41 -11.77
N THR A 87 -9.95 -18.73 -12.59
CA THR A 87 -9.77 -18.02 -13.87
C THR A 87 -10.92 -18.29 -14.84
N ALA A 88 -11.50 -19.50 -14.83
CA ALA A 88 -12.66 -19.83 -15.66
C ALA A 88 -13.91 -18.99 -15.34
N LEU A 89 -14.05 -18.45 -14.13
CA LEU A 89 -15.15 -17.55 -13.77
C LEU A 89 -15.14 -16.24 -14.57
N THR A 90 -13.98 -15.81 -15.07
CA THR A 90 -13.87 -14.60 -15.89
C THR A 90 -14.48 -14.76 -17.29
N HIS A 91 -14.74 -16.00 -17.71
CA HIS A 91 -15.32 -16.33 -19.01
C HIS A 91 -16.82 -16.66 -18.95
N ARG A 92 -17.42 -16.61 -17.76
CA ARG A 92 -18.84 -16.91 -17.51
C ARG A 92 -19.60 -15.63 -17.13
N SER A 93 -20.93 -15.67 -17.24
CA SER A 93 -21.75 -14.62 -16.64
C SER A 93 -21.63 -14.69 -15.12
N PRO A 94 -21.31 -13.56 -14.43
CA PRO A 94 -21.09 -13.58 -12.99
C PRO A 94 -22.39 -13.85 -12.24
N ASP A 95 -22.39 -14.87 -11.38
CA ASP A 95 -23.46 -15.09 -10.40
C ASP A 95 -23.05 -14.48 -9.05
N LEU A 96 -23.71 -13.39 -8.69
CA LEU A 96 -23.46 -12.67 -7.45
C LEU A 96 -24.37 -13.11 -6.30
N GLY A 97 -25.38 -13.94 -6.57
CA GLY A 97 -26.39 -14.32 -5.59
C GLY A 97 -26.96 -13.11 -4.83
N PRO A 98 -27.01 -13.13 -3.49
CA PRO A 98 -27.47 -11.98 -2.69
C PRO A 98 -26.66 -10.69 -2.86
N LEU A 99 -25.42 -10.76 -3.36
CA LEU A 99 -24.60 -9.59 -3.70
C LEU A 99 -24.93 -8.99 -5.08
N ALA A 100 -25.96 -9.49 -5.76
CA ALA A 100 -26.54 -8.82 -6.91
C ALA A 100 -27.11 -7.44 -6.52
N ASP A 101 -27.61 -7.29 -5.29
CA ASP A 101 -28.03 -6.00 -4.74
C ASP A 101 -26.82 -5.03 -4.65
N PRO A 102 -26.84 -3.90 -5.38
CA PRO A 102 -25.69 -3.00 -5.47
C PRO A 102 -25.36 -2.33 -4.13
N THR A 103 -26.36 -2.02 -3.30
CA THR A 103 -26.13 -1.40 -1.99
C THR A 103 -25.39 -2.35 -1.06
N ARG A 104 -25.87 -3.59 -0.91
CA ARG A 104 -25.19 -4.63 -0.13
C ARG A 104 -23.77 -4.89 -0.62
N ARG A 105 -23.59 -5.03 -1.93
CA ARG A 105 -22.28 -5.25 -2.53
C ARG A 105 -21.31 -4.11 -2.23
N SER A 106 -21.75 -2.86 -2.37
CA SER A 106 -20.93 -1.69 -2.08
C SER A 106 -20.50 -1.63 -0.61
N ALA A 107 -21.40 -2.00 0.31
CA ALA A 107 -21.16 -2.05 1.73
C ALA A 107 -20.13 -3.14 2.09
N CYS A 108 -20.31 -4.35 1.55
CA CYS A 108 -19.39 -5.47 1.72
C CYS A 108 -17.96 -5.10 1.26
N LEU A 109 -17.83 -4.57 0.04
CA LEU A 109 -16.54 -4.17 -0.52
C LEU A 109 -15.89 -3.05 0.30
N ALA A 110 -16.67 -2.05 0.74
CA ALA A 110 -16.18 -0.99 1.59
C ALA A 110 -15.69 -1.51 2.96
N GLY A 111 -16.41 -2.46 3.57
CA GLY A 111 -16.01 -3.14 4.80
C GLY A 111 -14.71 -3.94 4.67
N LEU A 112 -14.45 -4.47 3.46
CA LEU A 112 -13.21 -5.16 3.10
C LEU A 112 -12.08 -4.22 2.66
N GLY A 113 -12.32 -2.91 2.55
CA GLY A 113 -11.34 -1.92 2.12
C GLY A 113 -11.16 -1.81 0.60
N TYR A 114 -12.05 -2.40 -0.20
CA TYR A 114 -12.07 -2.25 -1.65
C TYR A 114 -12.94 -1.06 -2.07
N PRO A 115 -12.68 -0.46 -3.26
CA PRO A 115 -13.57 0.56 -3.80
C PRO A 115 -15.00 0.03 -3.94
N PRO A 116 -16.03 0.73 -3.43
CA PRO A 116 -17.40 0.22 -3.37
C PRO A 116 -18.04 -0.04 -4.75
N ALA A 117 -17.50 0.60 -5.79
CA ALA A 117 -17.92 0.45 -7.17
C ALA A 117 -16.84 -0.22 -8.05
N ILE A 118 -15.91 -0.99 -7.45
CA ILE A 118 -14.93 -1.75 -8.22
C ILE A 118 -15.63 -2.72 -9.19
N ALA A 119 -15.14 -2.78 -10.42
CA ALA A 119 -15.70 -3.67 -11.43
C ALA A 119 -15.35 -5.13 -11.11
N ILE A 120 -16.37 -5.96 -10.91
CA ILE A 120 -16.20 -7.40 -10.69
C ILE A 120 -15.94 -8.07 -12.05
N ARG A 121 -14.87 -8.89 -12.11
CA ARG A 121 -14.46 -9.63 -13.31
C ARG A 121 -15.13 -10.97 -13.45
N GLY A 122 -15.54 -11.58 -12.35
CA GLY A 122 -16.25 -12.85 -12.31
C GLY A 122 -16.82 -13.07 -10.91
N ALA A 123 -17.85 -13.89 -10.82
CA ALA A 123 -18.44 -14.30 -9.56
C ALA A 123 -19.14 -15.65 -9.67
N ASP A 124 -19.17 -16.38 -8.58
CA ASP A 124 -19.96 -17.62 -8.44
C ASP A 124 -20.46 -17.79 -7.02
N GLN A 125 -21.53 -18.56 -6.86
CA GLN A 125 -21.98 -19.04 -5.55
C GLN A 125 -21.42 -20.44 -5.29
N ILE A 126 -20.80 -20.63 -4.13
CA ILE A 126 -20.24 -21.92 -3.69
C ILE A 126 -20.63 -22.22 -2.26
N ASP A 127 -20.51 -23.48 -1.86
CA ASP A 127 -20.59 -23.88 -0.46
C ASP A 127 -19.19 -24.07 0.11
N ILE A 128 -18.93 -23.44 1.27
CA ILE A 128 -17.69 -23.60 2.02
C ILE A 128 -18.07 -24.09 3.41
N ASP A 129 -17.63 -25.30 3.74
CA ASP A 129 -17.90 -25.98 5.01
C ASP A 129 -19.39 -26.06 5.35
N GLY A 130 -20.22 -26.34 4.34
CA GLY A 130 -21.68 -26.50 4.49
C GLY A 130 -22.46 -25.20 4.68
N ALA A 131 -21.82 -24.06 4.42
CA ALA A 131 -22.49 -22.77 4.42
C ALA A 131 -22.21 -22.00 3.13
N PRO A 132 -23.21 -21.26 2.60
CA PRO A 132 -23.09 -20.57 1.34
C PRO A 132 -22.05 -19.45 1.40
N ALA A 133 -21.40 -19.21 0.26
CA ALA A 133 -20.47 -18.12 0.04
C ALA A 133 -20.55 -17.64 -1.41
N VAL A 134 -20.19 -16.38 -1.61
CA VAL A 134 -20.07 -15.78 -2.95
C VAL A 134 -18.59 -15.52 -3.20
N VAL A 135 -18.07 -16.06 -4.29
CA VAL A 135 -16.72 -15.76 -4.78
C VAL A 135 -16.80 -14.52 -5.66
N LEU A 136 -15.95 -13.54 -5.39
CA LEU A 136 -15.80 -12.31 -6.17
C LEU A 136 -14.38 -12.24 -6.72
N LEU A 137 -14.25 -12.05 -8.03
CA LEU A 137 -12.98 -11.76 -8.68
C LEU A 137 -12.86 -10.28 -8.99
N LEU A 138 -11.88 -9.65 -8.35
CA LEU A 138 -11.60 -8.23 -8.47
C LEU A 138 -10.29 -7.99 -9.23
N PRO A 139 -10.16 -6.87 -9.96
CA PRO A 139 -8.88 -6.42 -10.48
C PRO A 139 -7.89 -6.20 -9.33
N ALA A 140 -6.69 -6.73 -9.46
CA ALA A 140 -5.59 -6.40 -8.57
C ALA A 140 -4.88 -5.09 -9.01
N PRO A 141 -4.00 -4.50 -8.19
CA PRO A 141 -3.18 -3.35 -8.59
C PRO A 141 -2.29 -3.63 -9.81
N ARG A 142 -1.88 -4.89 -10.01
CA ARG A 142 -1.18 -5.32 -11.22
C ARG A 142 -2.22 -5.76 -12.25
N PRO A 143 -2.14 -5.27 -13.51
CA PRO A 143 -3.15 -5.58 -14.53
C PRO A 143 -3.29 -7.06 -14.87
N ALA A 144 -2.21 -7.84 -14.69
CA ALA A 144 -2.17 -9.27 -14.96
C ALA A 144 -2.63 -10.13 -13.78
N ASP A 145 -3.07 -9.53 -12.67
CA ASP A 145 -3.46 -10.26 -11.47
C ASP A 145 -4.93 -9.97 -11.13
N LEU A 146 -5.59 -10.97 -10.53
CA LEU A 146 -6.94 -10.91 -9.99
C LEU A 146 -6.90 -11.31 -8.52
N VAL A 147 -7.71 -10.63 -7.71
CA VAL A 147 -7.93 -11.00 -6.31
C VAL A 147 -9.26 -11.75 -6.24
N ALA A 148 -9.23 -12.98 -5.74
CA ALA A 148 -10.41 -13.77 -5.43
C ALA A 148 -10.76 -13.60 -3.94
N LEU A 149 -12.02 -13.27 -3.66
CA LEU A 149 -12.56 -13.14 -2.31
C LEU A 149 -13.75 -14.08 -2.18
N ALA A 150 -13.77 -14.95 -1.18
CA ALA A 150 -14.96 -15.69 -0.79
C ALA A 150 -15.59 -15.01 0.42
N VAL A 151 -16.83 -14.54 0.29
CA VAL A 151 -17.55 -13.83 1.35
C VAL A 151 -18.88 -14.49 1.66
N ARG A 152 -19.38 -14.32 2.88
CA ARG A 152 -20.74 -14.79 3.21
C ARG A 152 -21.81 -13.90 2.55
N PRO A 153 -23.02 -14.43 2.26
CA PRO A 153 -24.07 -13.67 1.61
C PRO A 153 -24.64 -12.50 2.43
N ASP A 154 -24.47 -12.53 3.75
CA ASP A 154 -24.85 -11.49 4.71
C ASP A 154 -23.80 -10.38 4.87
N CYS A 155 -22.69 -10.43 4.12
CA CYS A 155 -21.62 -9.44 4.15
C CYS A 155 -22.14 -7.99 4.06
N ASP A 156 -21.66 -7.14 4.98
CA ASP A 156 -21.91 -5.70 5.03
C ASP A 156 -20.66 -4.92 5.51
N THR A 157 -20.81 -3.60 5.75
CA THR A 157 -19.70 -2.74 6.20
C THR A 157 -19.19 -3.05 7.61
N THR A 158 -20.05 -3.57 8.48
CA THR A 158 -19.76 -3.85 9.90
C THR A 158 -19.29 -5.28 10.11
N ALA A 159 -19.73 -6.19 9.24
CA ALA A 159 -19.37 -7.58 9.25
C ALA A 159 -19.00 -8.00 7.81
N PRO A 160 -17.74 -7.76 7.39
CA PRO A 160 -17.31 -8.06 6.04
C PRO A 160 -17.23 -9.56 5.72
N HIS A 161 -17.40 -10.43 6.73
CA HIS A 161 -17.54 -11.89 6.63
C HIS A 161 -16.69 -12.56 5.52
N LEU A 162 -15.40 -12.21 5.45
CA LEU A 162 -14.43 -12.83 4.55
C LEU A 162 -14.13 -14.25 5.03
N VAL A 163 -14.34 -15.22 4.15
CA VAL A 163 -14.09 -16.64 4.40
C VAL A 163 -12.69 -17.04 3.93
N ALA A 164 -12.30 -16.59 2.73
CA ALA A 164 -10.98 -16.84 2.16
C ALA A 164 -10.64 -15.76 1.12
N ASP A 165 -9.34 -15.53 0.90
CA ASP A 165 -8.85 -14.74 -0.21
C ASP A 165 -7.64 -15.40 -0.88
N THR A 166 -7.45 -15.10 -2.17
CA THR A 166 -6.24 -15.46 -2.88
C THR A 166 -5.99 -14.53 -4.07
N THR A 167 -4.79 -14.59 -4.64
CA THR A 167 -4.45 -13.87 -5.87
C THR A 167 -4.11 -14.88 -6.96
N VAL A 168 -4.65 -14.67 -8.16
CA VAL A 168 -4.40 -15.49 -9.35
C VAL A 168 -3.98 -14.62 -10.52
N ILE A 169 -3.24 -15.20 -11.47
CA ILE A 169 -2.89 -14.52 -12.71
C ILE A 169 -4.13 -14.50 -13.61
N SER A 170 -4.44 -13.34 -14.18
CA SER A 170 -5.47 -13.20 -15.21
C SER A 170 -5.05 -14.00 -16.45
N PRO A 171 -5.97 -14.77 -17.07
CA PRO A 171 -5.71 -15.44 -18.34
C PRO A 171 -5.45 -14.45 -19.49
#